data_AF-A0A0F8YUP2-F1
#
_entry.id   AF-A0A0F8YUP2-F1
#
_cell.length_a   1.000
_cell.length_b   1.000
_cell.length_c   1.000
_cell.angle_alpha   90.00
_cell.angle_beta   90.00
_cell.angle_gamma   90.00
#
_symmetry.space_group_name_H-M   'P 1'
#
loop_
_entity.id
_entity.type
_entity.pdbx_description
1 polymer ?
#
loop_
_entity_poly.entity_id
_entity_poly.type
_entity_poly.pdbx_seq_one_letter_code
_entity_poly.pdbx_strand_id
1 'polypeptide(L)'
;MANFKRGKFLERIIEGIFKNAGFYTEVNTRKWGFETDVFEKKEGYNVIVQCKQHDKAYLNIKEKLFEWMGKGIYAKVDKVVLVVSGREIREDEYAKARELGVGLWSEDLVQQLLKLDKGDLKEKINRLIGFKEEEYQKKKEEEKEREIEEIRKEIFDRRKAEARVRKEKREKSILMRVWKFVKWVVKLVWD
;
A
#
# COMPACT_ATOMS: atom_id res chain seq x y z
N MET A 1 2.19 29.84 27.63
CA MET A 1 1.23 29.39 26.60
C MET A 1 1.80 29.56 25.17
N ALA A 2 2.95 28.95 24.84
CA ALA A 2 3.60 29.11 23.53
C ALA A 2 4.03 27.79 22.84
N ASN A 3 4.06 26.66 23.55
CA ASN A 3 4.57 25.39 22.99
C ASN A 3 3.54 24.65 22.12
N PHE A 4 2.25 24.88 22.33
CA PHE A 4 1.17 24.15 21.63
C PHE A 4 0.99 24.53 20.15
N LYS A 5 1.46 25.73 19.75
CA LYS A 5 1.38 26.21 18.36
C LYS A 5 2.54 25.72 17.48
N ARG A 6 3.68 25.31 18.07
CA ARG A 6 4.90 24.97 17.33
C ARG A 6 4.97 23.49 16.92
N GLY A 7 4.62 22.55 17.81
CA GLY A 7 4.60 21.12 17.46
C GLY A 7 3.72 20.82 16.25
N LYS A 8 2.49 21.34 16.27
CA LYS A 8 1.54 21.26 15.14
C LYS A 8 2.04 21.92 13.85
N PHE A 9 3.00 22.84 13.94
CA PHE A 9 3.55 23.51 12.76
C PHE A 9 4.52 22.60 12.02
N LEU A 10 5.41 21.90 12.73
CA LEU A 10 6.30 20.92 12.11
C LEU A 10 5.52 19.77 11.46
N GLU A 11 4.48 19.27 12.15
CA GLU A 11 3.56 18.25 11.61
C GLU A 11 2.94 18.69 10.28
N ARG A 12 2.44 19.93 10.21
CA ARG A 12 1.85 20.50 8.98
C ARG A 12 2.85 20.72 7.87
N ILE A 13 4.09 21.09 8.20
CA ILE A 13 5.17 21.21 7.21
C ILE A 13 5.43 19.85 6.58
N ILE A 14 5.61 18.82 7.41
CA ILE A 14 5.87 17.46 6.94
C ILE A 14 4.70 16.93 6.11
N GLU A 15 3.48 17.11 6.59
CA GLU A 15 2.26 16.79 5.84
C GLU A 15 2.27 17.46 4.46
N GLY A 16 2.59 18.75 4.38
CA GLY A 16 2.67 19.50 3.12
C GLY A 16 3.74 18.97 2.17
N ILE A 17 4.91 18.60 2.69
CA ILE A 17 6.00 17.98 1.92
C ILE A 17 5.53 16.67 1.27
N PHE A 18 4.93 15.77 2.06
CA PHE A 18 4.44 14.49 1.56
C PHE A 18 3.26 14.65 0.59
N LYS A 19 2.30 15.54 0.88
CA LYS A 19 1.22 15.90 -0.06
C LYS A 19 1.77 16.34 -1.41
N ASN A 20 2.76 17.22 -1.41
CA ASN A 20 3.36 17.73 -2.63
C ASN A 20 4.13 16.63 -3.39
N ALA A 21 4.74 15.67 -2.68
CA ALA A 21 5.35 14.47 -3.26
C ALA A 21 4.34 13.40 -3.74
N GLY A 22 3.03 13.68 -3.63
CA GLY A 22 1.96 12.82 -4.13
C GLY A 22 1.52 11.73 -3.17
N PHE A 23 1.75 11.89 -1.87
CA PHE A 23 1.24 10.98 -0.84
C PHE A 23 -0.15 11.43 -0.37
N TYR A 24 -0.97 10.46 0.00
CA TYR A 24 -2.12 10.68 0.86
C TYR A 24 -1.66 10.77 2.30
N THR A 25 -2.15 11.75 3.05
CA THR A 25 -1.59 12.11 4.35
C THR A 25 -2.69 12.27 5.40
N GLU A 26 -2.40 11.91 6.65
CA GLU A 26 -3.26 12.13 7.81
C GLU A 26 -2.40 12.58 9.00
N VAL A 27 -2.78 13.65 9.68
CA VAL A 27 -2.11 14.13 10.90
C VAL A 27 -2.80 13.60 12.16
N ASN A 28 -2.04 13.39 13.23
CA ASN A 28 -2.52 13.02 14.57
C ASN A 28 -3.44 11.77 14.57
N THR A 29 -3.04 10.72 13.84
CA THR A 29 -3.84 9.50 13.69
C THR A 29 -3.56 8.48 14.81
N ARG A 30 -4.56 7.65 15.15
CA ARG A 30 -4.51 6.62 16.21
C ARG A 30 -4.79 5.20 15.71
N LYS A 31 -4.54 4.95 14.43
CA LYS A 31 -4.89 3.70 13.72
C LYS A 31 -4.40 2.40 14.38
N TRP A 32 -3.32 2.44 15.14
CA TRP A 32 -2.68 1.24 15.71
C TRP A 32 -2.70 1.21 17.25
N GLY A 33 -3.60 1.96 17.88
CA GLY A 33 -3.66 2.05 19.35
C GLY A 33 -2.59 2.94 19.97
N PHE A 34 -1.79 3.64 19.14
CA PHE A 34 -0.92 4.73 19.54
C PHE A 34 -1.07 5.91 18.58
N GLU A 35 -0.73 7.09 19.06
CA GLU A 35 -0.77 8.33 18.28
C GLU A 35 0.48 8.45 17.42
N THR A 36 0.29 8.81 16.15
CA THR A 36 1.34 9.19 15.22
C THR A 36 1.10 10.60 14.73
N ASP A 37 2.17 11.39 14.69
CA ASP A 37 2.11 12.79 14.27
C ASP A 37 1.64 12.92 12.82
N VAL A 38 2.24 12.15 11.90
CA VAL A 38 1.81 12.10 10.50
C VAL A 38 1.88 10.67 9.96
N PHE A 39 0.82 10.27 9.26
CA PHE A 39 0.75 9.03 8.51
C PHE A 39 0.65 9.34 7.02
N GLU A 40 1.44 8.63 6.23
CA GLU A 40 1.57 8.86 4.81
C GLU A 40 1.37 7.55 4.04
N LYS A 41 0.63 7.62 2.94
CA LYS A 41 0.37 6.46 2.09
C LYS A 41 0.49 6.83 0.62
N LYS A 42 1.23 6.02 -0.13
CA LYS A 42 1.31 6.12 -1.59
C LYS A 42 1.41 4.71 -2.14
N GLU A 43 0.48 4.34 -3.02
CA GLU A 43 0.62 3.09 -3.78
C GLU A 43 0.86 1.87 -2.86
N GLY A 44 0.06 1.75 -1.78
CA GLY A 44 0.19 0.67 -0.80
C GLY A 44 1.39 0.80 0.16
N TYR A 45 2.35 1.66 -0.13
CA TYR A 45 3.50 1.97 0.73
C TYR A 45 3.07 2.92 1.86
N ASN A 46 3.28 2.47 3.10
CA ASN A 46 2.85 3.15 4.31
C ASN A 46 4.07 3.69 5.05
N VAL A 47 4.04 4.97 5.39
CA VAL A 47 5.09 5.64 6.17
C VAL A 47 4.47 6.25 7.41
N ILE A 48 5.12 6.04 8.55
CA ILE A 48 4.84 6.78 9.77
C ILE A 48 5.93 7.82 9.96
N VAL A 49 5.53 9.06 10.22
CA VAL A 49 6.44 10.15 10.57
C VAL A 49 6.14 10.63 11.97
N GLN A 50 7.16 10.62 12.82
CA GLN A 50 7.11 11.26 14.14
C GLN A 50 7.93 12.54 14.11
N CYS A 51 7.33 13.64 14.55
CA CYS A 51 7.96 14.93 14.71
C CYS A 51 8.37 15.16 16.18
N LYS A 52 9.57 15.70 16.39
CA LYS A 52 10.05 16.13 17.69
C LYS A 52 10.72 17.50 17.57
N GLN A 53 10.06 18.51 18.14
CA GLN A 53 10.62 19.84 18.25
C GLN A 53 11.22 20.03 19.64
N HIS A 54 12.47 20.50 19.69
CA HIS A 54 13.21 20.69 20.91
C HIS A 54 13.53 22.17 21.10
N ASP A 55 12.91 22.80 22.08
CA ASP A 55 13.25 24.19 22.41
C ASP A 55 14.14 24.28 23.67
N LYS A 56 14.11 23.34 24.64
CA LYS A 56 14.89 23.40 25.92
C LYS A 56 15.13 22.09 26.71
N ALA A 57 14.47 20.95 26.45
CA ALA A 57 14.52 19.76 27.32
C ALA A 57 15.15 18.54 26.63
N TYR A 58 16.20 17.93 27.21
CA TYR A 58 16.96 16.80 26.66
C TYR A 58 16.09 15.76 25.93
N LEU A 59 16.33 15.57 24.62
CA LEU A 59 15.70 14.53 23.82
C LEU A 59 16.72 13.42 23.60
N ASN A 60 16.40 12.22 24.08
CA ASN A 60 17.17 11.03 23.76
C ASN A 60 16.72 10.49 22.39
N ILE A 61 17.37 10.95 21.31
CA ILE A 61 17.03 10.53 19.94
C ILE A 61 17.15 9.02 19.79
N LYS A 62 18.18 8.38 20.37
CA LYS A 62 18.39 6.93 20.26
C LYS A 62 17.24 6.12 20.86
N GLU A 63 16.76 6.52 22.04
CA GLU A 63 15.58 5.91 22.66
C GLU A 63 14.34 6.04 21.76
N LYS A 64 14.12 7.23 21.17
CA LYS A 64 13.01 7.44 20.22
C LYS A 64 13.16 6.61 18.96
N LEU A 65 14.36 6.42 18.44
CA LEU A 65 14.59 5.56 17.28
C LEU A 65 14.18 4.11 17.58
N PHE A 66 14.55 3.56 18.75
CA PHE A 66 14.12 2.22 19.16
C PHE A 66 12.60 2.11 19.35
N GLU A 67 12.00 3.08 20.03
CA GLU A 67 10.55 3.12 20.25
C GLU A 67 9.79 3.10 18.91
N TRP A 68 10.19 3.96 17.98
CA TRP A 68 9.51 4.12 16.71
C TRP A 68 9.80 3.00 15.72
N MET A 69 11.00 2.40 15.76
CA MET A 69 11.27 1.16 15.05
C MET A 69 10.32 0.04 15.52
N GLY A 70 10.18 -0.17 16.83
CA GLY A 70 9.27 -1.20 17.36
C GLY A 70 7.81 -0.95 16.99
N LYS A 71 7.35 0.30 17.08
CA LYS A 71 6.00 0.70 16.62
C LYS A 71 5.81 0.48 15.13
N GLY A 72 6.81 0.77 14.31
CA GLY A 72 6.77 0.54 12.87
C GLY A 72 6.59 -0.93 12.51
N ILE A 73 7.37 -1.81 13.15
CA ILE A 73 7.24 -3.27 13.01
C ILE A 73 5.83 -3.72 13.41
N TYR A 74 5.35 -3.29 14.58
CA TYR A 74 4.02 -3.65 15.08
C TYR A 74 2.91 -3.20 14.12
N ALA A 75 3.00 -1.97 13.61
CA ALA A 75 2.04 -1.41 12.66
C ALA A 75 2.17 -1.97 11.23
N LYS A 76 3.21 -2.76 10.95
CA LYS A 76 3.55 -3.32 9.64
C LYS A 76 3.64 -2.24 8.56
N VAL A 77 4.27 -1.11 8.89
CA VAL A 77 4.53 -0.04 7.92
C VAL A 77 5.87 -0.23 7.23
N ASP A 78 5.99 0.25 6.00
CA ASP A 78 7.18 0.07 5.18
C ASP A 78 8.33 0.96 5.62
N LYS A 79 8.02 2.15 6.16
CA LYS A 79 9.02 3.09 6.65
C LYS A 79 8.57 3.84 7.88
N VAL A 80 9.54 4.12 8.74
CA VAL A 80 9.41 5.06 9.85
C VAL A 80 10.41 6.18 9.67
N VAL A 81 9.96 7.42 9.90
CA VAL A 81 10.79 8.62 9.87
C VAL A 81 10.64 9.37 11.18
N LEU A 82 11.76 9.71 11.80
CA LEU A 82 11.84 10.60 12.95
C LEU A 82 12.39 11.95 12.46
N VAL A 83 11.60 13.00 12.59
CA VAL A 83 11.98 14.37 12.24
C VAL A 83 12.32 15.11 13.53
N VAL A 84 13.52 15.69 13.60
CA VAL A 84 14.00 16.43 14.77
C VAL A 84 14.35 17.86 14.37
N SER A 85 13.79 18.83 15.10
CA SER A 85 14.03 20.27 14.93
C SER A 85 14.44 20.92 16.25
N GLY A 86 15.18 22.03 16.16
CA GLY A 86 15.64 22.83 17.31
C GLY A 86 16.93 22.34 17.95
N ARG A 87 17.62 21.36 17.36
CA ARG A 87 19.00 20.99 17.70
C ARG A 87 19.72 20.32 16.54
N GLU A 88 21.05 20.33 16.62
CA GLU A 88 21.91 19.50 15.78
C GLU A 88 21.77 18.02 16.16
N ILE A 89 21.78 17.15 15.14
CA ILE A 89 21.76 15.70 15.27
C ILE A 89 23.17 15.20 15.09
N ARG A 90 23.67 14.40 16.04
CA ARG A 90 25.04 13.89 16.01
C ARG A 90 25.16 12.71 15.05
N GLU A 91 26.37 12.49 14.53
CA GLU A 91 26.63 11.39 13.61
C GLU A 91 26.37 10.00 14.22
N ASP A 92 26.59 9.83 15.52
CA ASP A 92 26.30 8.58 16.22
C ASP A 92 24.79 8.28 16.32
N GLU A 93 23.95 9.32 16.27
CA GLU A 93 22.49 9.21 16.22
C GLU A 93 22.03 8.85 14.79
N TYR A 94 22.64 9.45 13.76
CA TYR A 94 22.42 9.06 12.37
C TYR A 94 22.85 7.62 12.10
N ALA A 95 24.02 7.22 12.60
CA ALA A 95 24.51 5.84 12.48
C ALA A 95 23.51 4.86 13.09
N LYS A 96 22.96 5.19 14.27
CA LYS A 96 21.95 4.35 14.91
C LYS A 96 20.64 4.29 14.12
N ALA A 97 20.20 5.40 13.54
CA ALA A 97 19.00 5.43 12.70
C ALA A 97 19.16 4.52 11.47
N ARG A 98 20.33 4.57 10.81
CA ARG A 98 20.67 3.69 9.68
C ARG A 98 20.68 2.22 10.08
N GLU A 99 21.29 1.88 11.21
CA GLU A 99 21.29 0.52 11.77
C GLU A 99 19.86 -0.02 11.98
N LEU A 100 18.96 0.82 12.49
CA LEU A 100 17.57 0.47 12.78
C LEU A 100 16.64 0.57 11.56
N GLY A 101 17.14 1.02 10.40
CA GLY A 101 16.32 1.26 9.21
C GLY A 101 15.33 2.43 9.32
N VAL A 102 15.45 3.27 10.36
CA VAL A 102 14.59 4.44 10.58
C VAL A 102 15.19 5.66 9.86
N GLY A 103 14.36 6.41 9.13
CA GLY A 103 14.78 7.69 8.56
C GLY A 103 14.94 8.72 9.67
N LEU A 104 16.09 9.39 9.77
CA LEU A 104 16.31 10.49 10.71
C LEU A 104 16.50 11.78 9.93
N TRP A 105 15.58 12.72 10.07
CA TRP A 105 15.58 13.97 9.31
C TRP A 105 15.84 15.15 10.24
N SER A 106 16.84 15.95 9.92
CA SER A 106 17.11 17.21 10.59
C SER A 106 16.23 18.34 10.04
N GLU A 107 16.19 19.44 10.79
CA GLU A 107 15.57 20.68 10.35
C GLU A 107 16.16 21.19 9.02
N ASP A 108 17.48 21.13 8.85
CA ASP A 108 18.13 21.55 7.60
C ASP A 108 17.65 20.74 6.40
N LEU A 109 17.48 19.43 6.56
CA LEU A 109 16.94 18.58 5.50
C LEU A 109 15.50 18.98 5.17
N VAL A 110 14.66 19.22 6.17
CA VAL A 110 13.28 19.68 5.96
C VAL A 110 13.25 21.01 5.20
N GLN A 111 14.12 21.97 5.58
CA GLN A 111 14.22 23.24 4.88
C GLN A 111 14.72 23.09 3.42
N GLN A 112 15.61 22.14 3.15
CA GLN A 112 16.03 21.82 1.78
C GLN A 112 14.88 21.25 0.97
N LEU A 113 14.09 20.33 1.54
CA LEU A 113 12.93 19.73 0.86
C LEU A 113 11.88 20.79 0.50
N LEU A 114 11.64 21.77 1.38
CA LEU A 114 10.70 22.87 1.11
C LEU A 114 11.09 23.78 -0.06
N LYS A 115 12.36 23.76 -0.49
CA LYS A 115 12.86 24.58 -1.60
C LYS A 115 12.77 23.89 -2.96
N LEU A 116 12.49 22.60 -2.99
CA LEU A 116 12.39 21.82 -4.22
C LEU A 116 11.06 22.08 -4.91
N ASP A 117 11.05 22.04 -6.24
CA ASP A 117 9.79 21.96 -6.98
C ASP A 117 9.16 20.56 -6.82
N LYS A 118 7.94 20.41 -7.33
CA LYS A 118 7.13 19.20 -7.12
C LYS A 118 7.79 17.93 -7.68
N GLY A 119 8.47 18.03 -8.83
CA GLY A 119 9.13 16.88 -9.48
C GLY A 119 10.33 16.42 -8.67
N ASP A 120 11.24 17.33 -8.38
CA ASP A 120 12.45 17.07 -7.61
C ASP A 120 12.12 16.61 -6.18
N LEU A 121 11.09 17.20 -5.57
CA LEU A 121 10.61 16.79 -4.25
C LEU A 121 10.10 15.35 -4.26
N LYS A 122 9.31 14.96 -5.26
CA LYS A 122 8.79 13.59 -5.39
C LYS A 122 9.95 12.59 -5.45
N GLU A 123 10.93 12.84 -6.31
CA GLU A 123 12.10 11.96 -6.46
C GLU A 123 12.91 11.87 -5.17
N LYS A 124 13.19 13.03 -4.56
CA LYS A 124 13.97 13.10 -3.32
C LYS A 124 13.30 12.37 -2.17
N ILE A 125 11.99 12.55 -1.97
CA ILE A 125 11.22 11.87 -0.93
C ILE A 125 11.20 10.36 -1.17
N ASN A 126 10.89 9.92 -2.40
CA ASN A 126 10.90 8.50 -2.76
C ASN A 126 12.26 7.85 -2.40
N ARG A 127 13.37 8.50 -2.74
CA ARG A 127 14.72 8.04 -2.39
C ARG A 127 14.97 8.01 -0.88
N LEU A 128 14.58 9.04 -0.14
CA LEU A 128 14.83 9.13 1.31
C LEU A 128 14.08 8.05 2.10
N ILE A 129 12.85 7.73 1.69
CA ILE A 129 12.07 6.69 2.35
C ILE A 129 12.39 5.29 1.80
N GLY A 130 13.03 5.19 0.64
CA GLY A 130 13.34 3.92 -0.02
C GLY A 130 12.18 3.36 -0.85
N PHE A 131 11.24 4.21 -1.28
CA PHE A 131 10.15 3.81 -2.15
C PHE A 131 10.63 3.74 -3.60
N LYS A 132 10.48 2.56 -4.21
CA LYS A 132 10.86 2.31 -5.60
C LYS A 132 9.60 2.13 -6.45
N GLU A 133 9.31 3.16 -7.25
CA GLU A 133 8.11 3.23 -8.08
C GLU A 133 8.06 2.10 -9.12
N GLU A 134 9.21 1.74 -9.72
CA GLU A 134 9.33 0.63 -10.68
C GLU A 134 8.93 -0.73 -10.09
N GLU A 135 9.41 -1.04 -8.87
CA GLU A 135 9.06 -2.29 -8.18
C GLU A 135 7.56 -2.37 -7.89
N TYR A 136 6.95 -1.22 -7.59
CA TYR A 136 5.51 -1.16 -7.39
C TYR A 136 4.71 -1.37 -8.68
N GLN A 137 5.08 -0.68 -9.77
CA GLN A 137 4.37 -0.86 -11.05
C GLN A 137 4.43 -2.30 -11.53
N LYS A 138 5.61 -2.96 -11.37
CA LYS A 138 5.76 -4.37 -11.71
C LYS A 138 4.82 -5.27 -10.89
N LYS A 139 4.74 -5.08 -9.58
CA LYS A 139 3.82 -5.85 -8.72
C LYS A 139 2.36 -5.68 -9.13
N LYS A 140 1.98 -4.45 -9.51
CA LYS A 140 0.62 -4.11 -9.96
C LYS A 140 0.30 -4.75 -11.31
N GLU A 141 1.27 -4.83 -12.23
CA GLU A 141 1.12 -5.55 -13.49
C GLU A 141 0.96 -7.06 -13.25
N GLU A 142 1.81 -7.66 -12.41
CA GLU A 142 1.71 -9.07 -12.03
C GLU A 142 0.39 -9.43 -11.33
N GLU A 143 -0.20 -8.50 -10.58
CA GLU A 143 -1.52 -8.68 -9.95
C GLU A 143 -2.65 -8.65 -10.98
N LYS A 144 -2.61 -7.71 -11.93
CA LYS A 144 -3.56 -7.67 -13.05
C LYS A 144 -3.47 -8.90 -13.93
N GLU A 145 -2.27 -9.39 -14.22
CA GLU A 145 -2.09 -10.62 -14.99
C GLU A 145 -2.71 -11.83 -14.29
N ARG A 146 -2.57 -11.91 -12.96
CA ARG A 146 -3.22 -12.96 -12.16
C ARG A 146 -4.74 -12.89 -12.22
N GLU A 147 -5.31 -11.70 -12.07
CA GLU A 147 -6.76 -11.49 -12.18
C GLU A 147 -7.29 -11.88 -13.57
N ILE A 148 -6.57 -11.51 -14.64
CA ILE A 148 -6.91 -11.90 -16.01
C ILE A 148 -6.87 -13.42 -16.17
N GLU A 149 -5.87 -14.09 -15.60
CA GLU A 149 -5.73 -15.54 -15.70
C GLU A 149 -6.86 -16.28 -14.95
N GLU A 150 -7.28 -15.77 -13.79
CA GLU A 150 -8.45 -16.29 -13.07
C GLU A 150 -9.73 -16.15 -13.91
N ILE A 151 -9.97 -14.98 -14.51
CA ILE A 151 -11.12 -14.76 -15.40
C ILE A 151 -11.07 -15.71 -16.61
N ARG A 152 -9.91 -15.90 -17.22
CA ARG A 152 -9.74 -16.83 -18.36
C ARG A 152 -10.10 -18.26 -17.96
N LYS A 153 -9.68 -18.69 -16.77
CA LYS A 153 -9.99 -20.02 -16.24
C LYS A 153 -11.49 -20.18 -16.02
N GLU A 154 -12.15 -19.19 -15.42
CA GLU A 154 -13.61 -19.21 -15.23
C GLU A 154 -14.37 -19.28 -16.57
N ILE A 155 -13.97 -18.49 -17.57
CA ILE A 155 -14.58 -18.52 -18.90
C ILE A 155 -14.39 -19.91 -19.54
N PHE A 156 -13.20 -20.49 -19.41
CA PHE A 156 -12.91 -21.81 -19.95
C PHE A 156 -13.77 -22.89 -19.31
N ASP A 157 -13.86 -22.92 -17.98
CA ASP A 157 -14.67 -23.89 -17.25
C ASP A 157 -16.15 -23.75 -17.58
N ARG A 158 -16.66 -22.52 -17.70
CA ARG A 158 -18.03 -22.24 -18.13
C ARG A 158 -18.30 -22.78 -19.54
N ARG A 159 -17.41 -22.53 -20.52
CA ARG A 159 -17.55 -23.05 -21.88
C ARG A 159 -17.55 -24.58 -21.92
N LYS A 160 -16.71 -25.21 -21.10
CA LYS A 160 -16.64 -26.67 -20.97
C LYS A 160 -17.93 -27.25 -20.39
N ALA A 161 -18.51 -26.61 -19.38
CA ALA A 161 -19.80 -26.99 -18.81
C ALA A 161 -20.94 -26.83 -19.83
N GLU A 162 -21.00 -25.70 -20.54
CA GLU A 162 -21.99 -25.45 -21.58
C GLU A 162 -21.90 -26.48 -22.72
N ALA A 163 -20.69 -26.88 -23.12
CA ALA A 163 -20.48 -27.92 -24.13
C ALA A 163 -21.01 -29.29 -23.68
N ARG A 164 -20.81 -29.68 -22.41
CA ARG A 164 -21.37 -30.92 -21.83
C ARG A 164 -22.90 -30.90 -21.87
N VAL A 165 -23.52 -29.81 -21.41
CA VAL A 165 -24.98 -29.64 -21.43
C VAL A 165 -25.54 -29.71 -22.85
N ARG A 166 -24.87 -29.10 -23.83
CA ARG A 166 -25.27 -29.18 -25.25
C ARG A 166 -25.20 -30.61 -25.79
N LYS A 167 -24.16 -31.36 -25.44
CA LYS A 167 -24.00 -32.77 -25.83
C LYS A 167 -25.12 -33.64 -25.27
N GLU A 168 -25.40 -33.52 -23.97
CA GLU A 168 -26.50 -34.26 -23.32
C GLU A 168 -27.87 -33.91 -23.90
N LYS A 169 -28.14 -32.63 -24.19
CA LYS A 169 -29.39 -32.21 -24.86
C LYS A 169 -29.52 -32.83 -26.26
N ARG A 170 -28.42 -32.89 -27.02
CA ARG A 170 -28.41 -33.50 -28.36
C ARG A 170 -28.67 -35.01 -28.28
N GLU A 171 -28.03 -35.71 -27.34
CA GLU A 171 -28.23 -37.16 -27.12
C GLU A 171 -29.67 -37.47 -26.70
N LYS A 172 -30.24 -36.72 -25.74
CA LYS A 172 -31.65 -36.86 -25.33
C LYS A 172 -32.61 -36.60 -26.49
N SER A 173 -32.33 -35.59 -27.33
CA SER A 173 -33.14 -35.29 -28.51
C SER A 173 -33.13 -36.44 -29.52
N ILE A 174 -31.95 -37.03 -29.78
CA ILE A 174 -31.81 -38.20 -30.67
C ILE A 174 -32.59 -39.39 -30.11
N LEU A 175 -32.41 -39.73 -28.83
CA LEU A 175 -33.14 -40.81 -28.16
C LEU A 175 -34.66 -40.63 -28.25
N MET A 176 -35.17 -39.41 -28.03
CA MET A 176 -36.60 -39.11 -28.20
C MET A 176 -37.09 -39.34 -29.63
N ARG A 177 -36.31 -38.96 -30.64
CA ARG A 177 -36.67 -39.20 -32.05
C ARG A 177 -36.71 -40.69 -32.38
N VAL A 178 -35.72 -41.46 -31.91
CA VAL A 178 -35.68 -42.92 -32.07
C VAL A 178 -36.87 -43.58 -31.39
N TRP A 179 -37.18 -43.21 -30.14
CA TRP A 179 -38.32 -43.76 -29.42
C TRP A 179 -39.66 -43.45 -30.09
N LYS A 180 -39.85 -42.22 -30.60
CA LYS A 180 -41.04 -41.86 -31.39
C LYS A 180 -41.16 -42.70 -32.66
N PHE A 181 -40.05 -42.95 -33.36
CA PHE A 181 -40.02 -43.79 -34.55
C PHE A 181 -40.40 -45.24 -34.24
N VAL A 182 -39.79 -45.84 -33.20
CA VAL A 182 -40.13 -47.19 -32.74
C VAL A 182 -41.62 -47.30 -32.40
N LYS A 183 -42.16 -46.33 -31.66
CA LYS A 183 -43.59 -46.30 -31.31
C LYS A 183 -44.50 -46.24 -32.54
N TRP A 184 -44.10 -45.51 -33.58
CA TRP A 184 -44.82 -45.43 -34.84
C TRP A 184 -44.77 -46.75 -35.63
N VAL A 185 -43.61 -47.40 -35.71
CA VAL A 185 -43.46 -48.72 -36.37
C VAL A 185 -44.30 -49.78 -35.67
N VAL A 186 -44.27 -49.85 -34.33
CA VAL A 186 -45.09 -50.81 -33.57
C VAL A 186 -46.57 -50.61 -33.86
N LYS A 187 -47.03 -49.36 -33.95
CA LYS A 187 -48.43 -49.06 -34.29
C LYS A 187 -48.81 -49.57 -35.67
N LEU A 188 -47.94 -49.41 -36.67
CA LEU A 188 -48.17 -49.87 -38.04
C LEU A 188 -48.20 -51.39 -38.23
N VAL A 189 -47.58 -52.15 -37.32
CA VAL A 189 -47.50 -53.62 -37.42
C VAL A 189 -48.66 -54.31 -36.69
N TRP A 190 -49.30 -53.62 -35.74
CA TRP A 190 -50.40 -54.16 -34.92
C TRP A 190 -51.79 -53.61 -35.24
N ASP A 191 -51.89 -52.59 -36.10
CA ASP A 191 -53.13 -52.13 -36.73
C ASP A 191 -53.25 -52.75 -38.13
#